data_AF-A0A8J9VTZ3-F1
#
_entry.id   AF-A0A8J9VTZ3-F1
#
_cell.length_a   1.000
_cell.length_b   1.000
_cell.length_c   1.000
_cell.angle_alpha   90.00
_cell.angle_beta   90.00
_cell.angle_gamma   90.00
#
_symmetry.space_group_name_H-M   'P 1'
#
loop_
_entity.id
_entity.type
_entity.pdbx_description
1 polymer ?
#
loop_
_entity_poly.entity_id
_entity_poly.type
_entity_poly.pdbx_seq_one_letter_code
_entity_poly.pdbx_strand_id
1 'polypeptide(L)'
;MYITMATRICITMATRRSIAIGNSLLLLPKKALQPSNMWSLTTKASTYTAATIYDEKRLFPFTTSPGFHGNRRHHVTKATEEDPYHSRLPDVAEIRPRQDPVVWGDDSEKAGPFSRKELEFYKTNGYIVVEGLFDVHEIKTCRERFTSLRDTFEEDMESNKQEYIDTGKYVCVSEPGSTKIKSIYSTHKFLPVANQLSRDRRIAGRVQQILDSDVYIHHSRVNFQQAVKGSGFYWHSDFETWHTEDGMPRPRSMSCVVLMANNLPQNGALMVIPGSHKHYIVCKGETPENNWLGSLQDQYTGLPNHQALSQMVKEGGIHYCTGEAGSVIFFDCNLLHGSHTNISPWDRTNIFLAYNSVDNRLVAPFGPPKPRPEHVGTRDPAWVQPIIPLDKPTEY
;
A
#
# COMPACT_ATOMS: atom_id res chain seq x y z
N MET A 1 -6.31 -66.63 44.41
CA MET A 1 -7.63 -66.86 43.80
C MET A 1 -7.42 -66.96 42.29
N TYR A 2 -7.57 -68.17 41.74
CA TYR A 2 -7.74 -68.64 40.34
C TYR A 2 -7.16 -67.82 39.15
N ILE A 3 -6.61 -68.36 38.05
CA ILE A 3 -6.07 -69.65 37.54
C ILE A 3 -5.58 -69.30 36.09
N THR A 4 -4.38 -69.77 35.67
CA THR A 4 -3.85 -70.09 34.29
C THR A 4 -4.12 -69.13 33.07
N MET A 5 -3.36 -69.07 31.97
CA MET A 5 -2.59 -70.06 31.20
C MET A 5 -1.76 -69.34 30.11
N ALA A 6 -0.71 -70.00 29.63
CA ALA A 6 0.26 -69.57 28.60
C ALA A 6 -0.23 -69.77 27.14
N THR A 7 0.58 -69.30 26.16
CA THR A 7 1.02 -69.92 24.86
C THR A 7 1.19 -68.82 23.78
N ARG A 8 2.38 -68.38 23.34
CA ARG A 8 3.39 -68.90 22.37
C ARG A 8 3.01 -68.87 20.86
N ILE A 9 4.05 -68.61 20.03
CA ILE A 9 4.26 -68.80 18.55
C ILE A 9 4.26 -67.46 17.77
N CYS A 10 5.29 -66.93 17.06
CA CYS A 10 6.47 -67.36 16.26
C CYS A 10 6.33 -67.05 14.75
N ILE A 11 7.31 -66.27 14.24
CA ILE A 11 8.11 -66.45 13.00
C ILE A 11 7.50 -66.16 11.60
N THR A 12 8.02 -65.09 10.98
CA THR A 12 8.76 -64.93 9.70
C THR A 12 8.43 -65.73 8.41
N MET A 13 8.58 -64.99 7.28
CA MET A 13 9.03 -65.36 5.92
C MET A 13 8.02 -65.60 4.76
N ALA A 14 8.10 -64.67 3.80
CA ALA A 14 8.27 -64.82 2.34
C ALA A 14 7.63 -66.00 1.57
N THR A 15 6.88 -65.65 0.51
CA THR A 15 6.80 -66.46 -0.71
C THR A 15 6.68 -65.59 -1.98
N ARG A 16 7.57 -65.89 -2.96
CA ARG A 16 7.56 -65.45 -4.36
C ARG A 16 6.45 -66.16 -5.16
N ARG A 17 5.93 -65.53 -6.22
CA ARG A 17 5.82 -66.10 -7.58
C ARG A 17 5.45 -65.05 -8.63
N SER A 18 6.13 -65.15 -9.77
CA SER A 18 6.09 -64.30 -10.97
C SER A 18 5.09 -64.82 -12.02
N ILE A 19 4.76 -63.98 -13.03
CA ILE A 19 4.59 -64.20 -14.50
C ILE A 19 3.80 -62.98 -15.05
N ALA A 20 4.44 -61.99 -15.72
CA ALA A 20 4.57 -61.75 -17.19
C ALA A 20 3.21 -61.42 -17.86
N ILE A 21 3.03 -60.46 -18.79
CA ILE A 21 3.79 -60.02 -19.97
C ILE A 21 3.30 -58.59 -20.39
N GLY A 22 4.17 -57.75 -20.95
CA GLY A 22 3.74 -56.57 -21.74
C GLY A 22 4.80 -55.51 -22.00
N ASN A 23 5.69 -55.74 -22.98
CA ASN A 23 6.80 -54.88 -23.41
C ASN A 23 6.36 -53.56 -24.07
N SER A 24 7.14 -52.50 -23.85
CA SER A 24 7.73 -51.69 -24.93
C SER A 24 8.98 -50.94 -24.43
N LEU A 25 10.04 -51.04 -25.24
CA LEU A 25 11.44 -50.73 -24.96
C LEU A 25 11.88 -49.54 -25.83
N LEU A 26 12.83 -48.71 -25.38
CA LEU A 26 13.95 -48.09 -26.13
C LEU A 26 14.55 -46.94 -25.27
N LEU A 27 15.57 -47.22 -24.44
CA LEU A 27 17.02 -47.17 -24.70
C LEU A 27 17.64 -45.76 -24.64
N LEU A 28 18.35 -45.48 -23.53
CA LEU A 28 19.37 -44.43 -23.38
C LEU A 28 20.75 -45.10 -23.25
N PRO A 29 21.84 -44.58 -23.84
CA PRO A 29 23.18 -45.09 -23.56
C PRO A 29 23.83 -44.39 -22.37
N LYS A 30 24.35 -45.21 -21.44
CA LYS A 30 25.31 -44.85 -20.39
C LYS A 30 26.72 -44.70 -20.98
N LYS A 31 27.50 -43.71 -20.52
CA LYS A 31 28.97 -43.83 -20.44
C LYS A 31 29.50 -43.29 -19.12
N ALA A 32 30.44 -44.05 -18.58
CA ALA A 32 31.04 -43.97 -17.26
C ALA A 32 32.10 -42.87 -17.15
N LEU A 33 32.34 -42.41 -15.91
CA LEU A 33 33.47 -41.54 -15.53
C LEU A 33 34.25 -42.20 -14.40
N GLN A 34 35.57 -42.27 -14.59
CA GLN A 34 36.60 -42.48 -13.56
C GLN A 34 37.76 -41.50 -13.84
N PRO A 35 38.60 -41.17 -12.83
CA PRO A 35 39.20 -39.85 -12.69
C PRO A 35 40.73 -39.81 -12.93
N SER A 36 41.27 -38.64 -13.30
CA SER A 36 42.66 -38.26 -12.97
C SER A 36 43.00 -36.76 -13.18
N ASN A 37 43.66 -36.23 -12.15
CA ASN A 37 44.78 -35.26 -12.12
C ASN A 37 44.63 -33.80 -12.59
N MET A 38 44.45 -32.91 -11.60
CA MET A 38 45.45 -31.94 -11.10
C MET A 38 46.19 -31.06 -12.12
N TRP A 39 45.78 -29.79 -12.24
CA TRP A 39 46.65 -28.63 -12.47
C TRP A 39 46.14 -27.42 -11.66
N SER A 40 46.98 -26.90 -10.78
CA SER A 40 46.80 -25.63 -10.07
C SER A 40 46.95 -24.46 -11.04
N LEU A 41 46.14 -23.40 -10.92
CA LEU A 41 46.53 -22.03 -11.27
C LEU A 41 45.62 -21.02 -10.55
N THR A 42 46.28 -20.13 -9.81
CA THR A 42 45.81 -18.93 -9.14
C THR A 42 44.93 -18.03 -10.02
N THR A 43 43.80 -17.54 -9.51
CA THR A 43 43.01 -16.48 -10.14
C THR A 43 43.03 -15.20 -9.31
N LYS A 44 43.61 -14.17 -9.95
CA LYS A 44 43.49 -12.75 -9.59
C LYS A 44 42.06 -12.27 -9.78
N ALA A 45 41.67 -11.30 -8.96
CA ALA A 45 40.47 -10.50 -9.11
C ALA A 45 40.46 -9.75 -10.45
N SER A 46 39.32 -9.77 -11.12
CA SER A 46 38.99 -8.85 -12.21
C SER A 46 37.53 -8.41 -12.07
N THR A 47 37.38 -7.11 -11.85
CA THR A 47 36.16 -6.31 -11.90
C THR A 47 35.51 -6.40 -13.28
N TYR A 48 34.22 -6.71 -13.32
CA TYR A 48 33.39 -6.55 -14.52
C TYR A 48 32.50 -5.32 -14.36
N THR A 49 32.82 -4.28 -15.12
CA THR A 49 31.98 -3.11 -15.35
C THR A 49 31.02 -3.47 -16.48
N ALA A 50 29.73 -3.60 -16.21
CA ALA A 50 28.71 -3.70 -17.26
C ALA A 50 28.23 -2.29 -17.60
N ALA A 51 28.59 -1.82 -18.79
CA ALA A 51 28.03 -0.61 -19.39
C ALA A 51 26.64 -0.94 -19.96
N THR A 52 25.60 -0.25 -19.50
CA THR A 52 24.28 -0.29 -20.13
C THR A 52 24.12 0.97 -20.98
N ILE A 53 23.92 0.75 -22.28
CA ILE A 53 23.66 1.78 -23.29
C ILE A 53 22.19 2.19 -23.15
N TYR A 54 21.94 3.46 -22.83
CA TYR A 54 20.62 4.09 -22.96
C TYR A 54 20.47 4.63 -24.39
N ASP A 55 19.45 4.18 -25.10
CA ASP A 55 19.06 4.67 -26.42
C ASP A 55 18.06 5.81 -26.26
N GLU A 56 18.55 7.05 -26.31
CA GLU A 56 17.73 8.26 -26.42
C GLU A 56 17.30 8.47 -27.87
N LYS A 57 16.05 8.16 -28.20
CA LYS A 57 15.32 8.74 -29.35
C LYS A 57 13.84 8.36 -29.37
N ARG A 58 12.99 9.22 -28.80
CA ARG A 58 11.61 9.43 -29.27
C ARG A 58 11.21 10.89 -29.01
N LEU A 59 11.65 11.76 -29.91
CA LEU A 59 11.15 13.13 -30.04
C LEU A 59 9.92 13.08 -30.96
N PHE A 60 8.76 13.53 -30.47
CA PHE A 60 7.61 13.88 -31.32
C PHE A 60 7.66 15.38 -31.65
N PRO A 61 7.30 15.79 -32.87
CA PRO A 61 7.54 17.15 -33.35
C PRO A 61 6.51 18.14 -32.80
N PHE A 62 7.02 19.28 -32.30
CA PHE A 62 6.26 20.49 -32.06
C PHE A 62 5.82 21.12 -33.40
N THR A 63 4.53 21.40 -33.55
CA THR A 63 4.02 22.32 -34.57
C THR A 63 3.49 23.58 -33.88
N THR A 64 4.03 24.72 -34.26
CA THR A 64 3.62 26.05 -33.82
C THR A 64 2.47 26.57 -34.69
N SER A 65 1.50 27.25 -34.09
CA SER A 65 0.58 28.16 -34.79
C SER A 65 0.03 29.23 -33.82
N PRO A 66 -0.39 30.40 -34.33
CA PRO A 66 -0.14 31.67 -33.65
C PRO A 66 -1.31 32.27 -32.86
N GLY A 67 -0.93 32.98 -31.80
CA GLY A 67 -1.49 34.23 -31.26
C GLY A 67 -3.01 34.50 -31.32
N PHE A 68 -3.65 34.47 -30.15
CA PHE A 68 -4.85 35.26 -29.86
C PHE A 68 -4.65 36.04 -28.54
N HIS A 69 -4.61 37.36 -28.64
CA HIS A 69 -4.58 38.27 -27.50
C HIS A 69 -6.00 38.45 -26.94
N GLY A 70 -6.22 37.99 -25.71
CA GLY A 70 -7.44 38.23 -24.95
C GLY A 70 -7.11 38.71 -23.54
N ASN A 71 -7.24 40.03 -23.33
CA ASN A 71 -7.12 40.68 -22.03
C ASN A 71 -8.06 40.04 -21.00
N ARG A 72 -7.52 39.30 -20.02
CA ARG A 72 -8.24 38.93 -18.79
C ARG A 72 -7.64 39.68 -17.62
N ARG A 73 -8.46 40.56 -17.04
CA ARG A 73 -8.16 41.30 -15.81
C ARG A 73 -7.88 40.30 -14.68
N HIS A 74 -6.67 40.31 -14.17
CA HIS A 74 -6.30 39.59 -12.95
C HIS A 74 -7.05 40.21 -11.77
N HIS A 75 -7.99 39.46 -11.19
CA HIS A 75 -8.36 39.66 -9.80
C HIS A 75 -7.22 39.12 -8.95
N VAL A 76 -6.36 40.02 -8.47
CA VAL A 76 -5.34 39.71 -7.47
C VAL A 76 -6.07 39.57 -6.13
N THR A 77 -6.34 38.33 -5.74
CA THR A 77 -6.69 38.00 -4.36
C THR A 77 -5.47 38.25 -3.47
N LYS A 78 -5.73 38.87 -2.30
CA LYS A 78 -4.80 39.19 -1.21
C LYS A 78 -3.65 38.20 -1.05
N ALA A 79 -2.46 38.74 -0.79
CA ALA A 79 -1.23 38.03 -0.41
C ALA A 79 -1.53 36.90 0.59
N THR A 80 -1.35 35.67 0.13
CA THR A 80 -1.40 34.44 0.93
C THR A 80 -0.15 34.38 1.81
N GLU A 81 -0.30 34.03 3.08
CA GLU A 81 0.81 33.46 3.86
C GLU A 81 1.46 32.36 3.01
N GLU A 82 2.80 32.30 2.96
CA GLU A 82 3.51 31.28 2.17
C GLU A 82 3.06 29.88 2.63
N ASP A 83 2.58 29.07 1.68
CA ASP A 83 2.21 27.69 1.92
C ASP A 83 3.46 26.88 2.36
N PRO A 84 3.51 26.41 3.63
CA PRO A 84 4.71 25.76 4.17
C PRO A 84 4.99 24.41 3.52
N TYR A 85 4.01 23.83 2.82
CA TYR A 85 4.09 22.51 2.20
C TYR A 85 4.09 22.57 0.67
N HIS A 86 4.35 23.73 0.09
CA HIS A 86 4.44 23.87 -1.36
C HIS A 86 5.53 22.93 -1.95
N SER A 87 5.12 22.07 -2.89
CA SER A 87 5.92 21.02 -3.56
C SER A 87 5.76 21.08 -5.09
N ARG A 88 6.36 20.12 -5.81
CA ARG A 88 6.32 20.00 -7.28
C ARG A 88 6.92 21.20 -8.03
N LEU A 89 7.97 21.77 -7.44
CA LEU A 89 8.72 22.86 -8.02
C LEU A 89 9.66 22.35 -9.14
N PRO A 90 9.96 23.16 -10.17
CA PRO A 90 10.75 22.73 -11.32
C PRO A 90 12.12 22.15 -10.96
N ASP A 91 12.84 22.75 -10.00
CA ASP A 91 14.24 22.40 -9.67
C ASP A 91 14.57 22.36 -8.17
N VAL A 92 13.55 22.36 -7.30
CA VAL A 92 13.77 22.31 -5.85
C VAL A 92 13.51 20.91 -5.33
N ALA A 93 14.48 20.37 -4.61
CA ALA A 93 14.27 19.22 -3.75
C ALA A 93 14.88 19.54 -2.38
N GLU A 94 14.02 19.62 -1.38
CA GLU A 94 14.32 20.13 -0.05
C GLU A 94 13.62 19.27 0.99
N ILE A 95 14.23 19.13 2.17
CA ILE A 95 13.60 18.52 3.33
C ILE A 95 13.26 19.65 4.30
N ARG A 96 11.97 19.90 4.53
CA ARG A 96 11.49 20.92 5.46
C ARG A 96 11.01 20.31 6.76
N PRO A 97 11.16 20.97 7.91
CA PRO A 97 10.55 20.51 9.15
C PRO A 97 9.02 20.62 9.06
N ARG A 98 8.31 19.63 9.60
CA ARG A 98 6.86 19.67 9.79
C ARG A 98 6.48 20.85 10.70
N GLN A 99 5.43 21.58 10.34
CA GLN A 99 4.93 22.75 11.07
C GLN A 99 3.68 22.45 11.93
N ASP A 100 3.15 21.23 11.85
CA ASP A 100 1.90 20.81 12.50
C ASP A 100 2.12 19.69 13.52
N PRO A 101 1.25 19.55 14.54
CA PRO A 101 1.30 18.44 15.49
C PRO A 101 1.18 17.07 14.81
N VAL A 102 1.79 16.04 15.41
CA VAL A 102 1.60 14.62 14.99
C VAL A 102 0.42 14.00 15.73
N VAL A 103 0.33 14.25 17.04
CA VAL A 103 -0.84 13.98 17.88
C VAL A 103 -1.44 15.33 18.21
N TRP A 104 -2.69 15.54 17.84
CA TRP A 104 -3.36 16.85 17.88
C TRP A 104 -4.05 17.14 19.21
N GLY A 105 -4.38 16.10 19.97
CA GLY A 105 -4.93 16.24 21.32
C GLY A 105 -3.86 16.58 22.35
N ASP A 106 -4.29 17.17 23.47
CA ASP A 106 -3.42 17.41 24.62
C ASP A 106 -3.07 16.08 25.33
N ASP A 107 -1.83 15.96 25.81
CA ASP A 107 -1.34 14.84 26.63
C ASP A 107 -2.00 14.81 28.02
N SER A 108 -2.77 15.85 28.34
CA SER A 108 -3.59 15.99 29.55
C SER A 108 -5.05 15.51 29.35
N GLU A 109 -5.38 14.41 30.01
CA GLU A 109 -6.72 13.98 30.45
C GLU A 109 -7.76 13.37 29.48
N LYS A 110 -7.63 13.41 28.15
CA LYS A 110 -8.60 12.65 27.30
C LYS A 110 -8.29 11.14 27.29
N ALA A 111 -9.11 10.37 28.00
CA ALA A 111 -9.13 8.92 27.88
C ALA A 111 -9.47 8.49 26.44
N GLY A 112 -8.69 7.58 25.88
CA GLY A 112 -8.92 7.05 24.53
C GLY A 112 -8.32 5.65 24.36
N PRO A 113 -8.54 5.00 23.21
CA PRO A 113 -8.17 3.59 23.04
C PRO A 113 -6.65 3.32 22.99
N PHE A 114 -5.83 4.31 22.64
CA PHE A 114 -4.38 4.25 22.80
C PHE A 114 -3.96 4.72 24.19
N SER A 115 -3.09 3.94 24.82
CA SER A 115 -2.37 4.34 26.02
C SER A 115 -1.36 5.45 25.72
N ARG A 116 -0.91 6.16 26.77
CA ARG A 116 0.15 7.18 26.65
C ARG A 116 1.42 6.65 25.99
N LYS A 117 1.81 5.40 26.27
CA LYS A 117 3.01 4.78 25.67
C LYS A 117 2.84 4.57 24.17
N GLU A 118 1.65 4.15 23.73
CA GLU A 118 1.33 3.96 22.31
C GLU A 118 1.26 5.30 21.57
N LEU A 119 0.68 6.34 22.19
CA LEU A 119 0.69 7.70 21.63
C LEU A 119 2.11 8.25 21.48
N GLU A 120 2.96 8.09 22.50
CA GLU A 120 4.37 8.51 22.42
C GLU A 120 5.16 7.72 21.36
N PHE A 121 4.87 6.42 21.22
CA PHE A 121 5.43 5.62 20.13
C PHE A 121 5.01 6.15 18.76
N TYR A 122 3.72 6.42 18.56
CA TYR A 122 3.18 6.98 17.32
C TYR A 122 3.74 8.37 17.03
N LYS A 123 3.78 9.27 18.01
CA LYS A 123 4.37 10.63 17.90
C LYS A 123 5.83 10.57 17.47
N THR A 124 6.57 9.60 18.02
CA THR A 124 8.00 9.42 17.73
C THR A 124 8.25 8.83 16.36
N ASN A 125 7.52 7.77 15.99
CA ASN A 125 7.82 6.93 14.84
C ASN A 125 6.91 7.20 13.62
N GLY A 126 5.76 7.83 13.82
CA GLY A 126 4.77 8.15 12.79
C GLY A 126 3.85 6.99 12.43
N TYR A 127 4.01 5.84 13.08
CA TYR A 127 3.13 4.68 12.91
C TYR A 127 3.01 3.88 14.21
N ILE A 128 2.02 2.98 14.24
CA ILE A 128 1.91 1.90 15.21
C ILE A 128 1.17 0.71 14.59
N VAL A 129 1.62 -0.51 14.90
CA VAL A 129 0.92 -1.75 14.55
C VAL A 129 0.20 -2.25 15.80
N VAL A 130 -1.11 -2.41 15.72
CA VAL A 130 -1.93 -3.00 16.77
C VAL A 130 -2.28 -4.42 16.35
N GLU A 131 -1.61 -5.38 16.96
CA GLU A 131 -1.79 -6.80 16.67
C GLU A 131 -3.14 -7.32 17.18
N GLY A 132 -3.79 -8.17 16.39
CA GLY A 132 -5.02 -8.86 16.82
C GLY A 132 -6.17 -7.95 17.22
N LEU A 133 -6.27 -6.74 16.63
CA LEU A 133 -7.35 -5.80 16.92
C LEU A 133 -8.73 -6.37 16.54
N PHE A 134 -8.74 -7.20 15.50
CA PHE A 134 -9.88 -7.99 15.08
C PHE A 134 -9.58 -9.47 15.24
N ASP A 135 -10.61 -10.23 15.59
CA ASP A 135 -10.53 -11.67 15.61
C ASP A 135 -10.36 -12.23 14.18
N VAL A 136 -9.65 -13.36 14.07
CA VAL A 136 -9.37 -14.00 12.78
C VAL A 136 -10.64 -14.37 12.02
N HIS A 137 -11.75 -14.68 12.71
CA HIS A 137 -13.03 -14.98 12.09
C HIS A 137 -13.71 -13.73 11.52
N GLU A 138 -13.70 -12.60 12.25
CA GLU A 138 -14.23 -11.32 11.76
C GLU A 138 -13.59 -10.95 10.41
N ILE A 139 -12.26 -11.09 10.34
CA ILE A 139 -11.46 -10.70 9.19
C ILE A 139 -11.52 -11.70 8.06
N LYS A 140 -11.65 -13.00 8.37
CA LYS A 140 -11.86 -14.03 7.36
C LYS A 140 -13.15 -13.74 6.57
N THR A 141 -14.24 -13.40 7.24
CA THR A 141 -15.50 -13.03 6.58
C THR A 141 -15.35 -11.79 5.71
N CYS A 142 -14.66 -10.74 6.21
CA CYS A 142 -14.36 -9.55 5.41
C CYS A 142 -13.56 -9.89 4.15
N ARG A 143 -12.51 -10.72 4.30
CA ARG A 143 -11.66 -11.15 3.19
C ARG A 143 -12.46 -11.89 2.14
N GLU A 144 -13.30 -12.84 2.53
CA GLU A 144 -14.12 -13.63 1.60
C GLU A 144 -15.04 -12.73 0.78
N ARG A 145 -15.69 -11.74 1.39
CA ARG A 145 -16.52 -10.75 0.67
C ARG A 145 -15.69 -9.93 -0.33
N PHE A 146 -14.50 -9.48 0.04
CA PHE A 146 -13.62 -8.74 -0.87
C PHE A 146 -13.09 -9.60 -2.01
N THR A 147 -12.74 -10.86 -1.74
CA THR A 147 -12.31 -11.82 -2.74
C THR A 147 -13.43 -12.11 -3.74
N SER A 148 -14.65 -12.40 -3.29
CA SER A 148 -15.78 -12.62 -4.18
C SER A 148 -16.08 -11.41 -5.07
N LEU A 149 -16.00 -10.20 -4.52
CA LEU A 149 -16.17 -8.96 -5.28
C LEU A 149 -15.09 -8.79 -6.35
N ARG A 150 -13.83 -9.00 -5.96
CA ARG A 150 -12.68 -8.97 -6.89
C ARG A 150 -12.92 -9.92 -8.05
N ASP A 151 -13.27 -11.17 -7.76
CA ASP A 151 -13.44 -12.20 -8.78
C ASP A 151 -14.56 -11.82 -9.77
N THR A 152 -15.69 -11.28 -9.29
CA THR A 152 -16.77 -10.76 -10.15
C THR A 152 -16.28 -9.63 -11.06
N PHE A 153 -15.49 -8.69 -10.54
CA PHE A 153 -14.98 -7.58 -11.33
C PHE A 153 -13.87 -7.99 -12.30
N GLU A 154 -13.02 -8.96 -11.94
CA GLU A 154 -12.03 -9.52 -12.86
C GLU A 154 -12.69 -10.24 -14.05
N GLU A 155 -13.77 -10.98 -13.82
CA GLU A 155 -14.57 -11.63 -14.88
C GLU A 155 -15.18 -10.59 -15.85
N ASP A 156 -15.71 -9.48 -15.32
CA ASP A 156 -16.24 -8.37 -16.12
C ASP A 156 -15.14 -7.66 -16.93
N MET A 157 -14.00 -7.37 -16.29
CA MET A 157 -12.83 -6.78 -16.94
C MET A 157 -12.26 -7.67 -18.05
N GLU A 158 -12.18 -8.98 -17.82
CA GLU A 158 -11.72 -9.95 -18.81
C GLU A 158 -12.68 -10.06 -20.00
N SER A 159 -13.99 -10.09 -19.72
CA SER A 159 -15.03 -10.15 -20.75
C SER A 159 -15.02 -8.90 -21.64
N ASN A 160 -14.79 -7.72 -21.06
CA ASN A 160 -14.78 -6.44 -21.77
C ASN A 160 -13.39 -5.99 -22.24
N LYS A 161 -12.32 -6.72 -21.88
CA LYS A 161 -10.91 -6.37 -22.13
C LYS A 161 -10.53 -4.98 -21.61
N GLN A 162 -10.90 -4.70 -20.36
CA GLN A 162 -10.66 -3.43 -19.69
C GLN A 162 -9.71 -3.60 -18.49
N GLU A 163 -8.81 -2.63 -18.31
CA GLU A 163 -7.85 -2.57 -17.19
C GLU A 163 -8.28 -1.56 -16.11
N TYR A 164 -9.35 -0.82 -16.39
CA TYR A 164 -9.88 0.25 -15.54
C TYR A 164 -11.40 0.30 -15.68
N ILE A 165 -12.11 0.32 -14.55
CA ILE A 165 -13.56 0.53 -14.48
C ILE A 165 -13.83 1.74 -13.59
N ASP A 166 -14.64 2.67 -14.06
CA ASP A 166 -15.19 3.77 -13.26
C ASP A 166 -16.69 3.87 -13.49
N THR A 167 -17.47 3.59 -12.44
CA THR A 167 -18.94 3.62 -12.48
C THR A 167 -19.51 4.91 -11.89
N GLY A 168 -18.65 5.85 -11.46
CA GLY A 168 -19.00 6.97 -10.61
C GLY A 168 -19.30 6.59 -9.15
N LYS A 169 -19.61 5.31 -8.86
CA LYS A 169 -19.82 4.79 -7.50
C LYS A 169 -18.56 4.15 -6.92
N TYR A 170 -17.81 3.46 -7.77
CA TYR A 170 -16.55 2.80 -7.43
C TYR A 170 -15.64 2.76 -8.63
N VAL A 171 -14.34 2.58 -8.34
CA VAL A 171 -13.29 2.46 -9.35
C VAL A 171 -12.48 1.21 -9.11
N CYS A 172 -12.24 0.43 -10.16
CA CYS A 172 -11.37 -0.74 -10.14
C CYS A 172 -10.15 -0.47 -11.02
N VAL A 173 -8.97 -0.74 -10.48
CA VAL A 173 -7.68 -0.57 -11.15
C VAL A 173 -6.95 -1.90 -11.15
N SER A 174 -6.51 -2.36 -12.32
CA SER A 174 -5.74 -3.59 -12.46
C SER A 174 -4.23 -3.37 -12.37
N GLU A 175 -3.47 -4.47 -12.28
CA GLU A 175 -2.03 -4.48 -12.53
C GLU A 175 -1.74 -4.08 -13.99
N PRO A 176 -0.63 -3.37 -14.27
CA PRO A 176 -0.28 -2.94 -15.62
C PRO A 176 -0.30 -4.09 -16.65
N GLY A 177 -1.04 -3.91 -17.75
CA GLY A 177 -1.10 -4.91 -18.83
C GLY A 177 -1.85 -6.19 -18.45
N SER A 178 -2.72 -6.13 -17.45
CA SER A 178 -3.51 -7.26 -16.94
C SER A 178 -4.93 -6.84 -16.59
N THR A 179 -5.86 -7.79 -16.54
CA THR A 179 -7.21 -7.62 -15.96
C THR A 179 -7.28 -7.98 -14.48
N LYS A 180 -6.13 -8.32 -13.88
CA LYS A 180 -6.00 -8.69 -12.48
C LYS A 180 -6.04 -7.47 -11.59
N ILE A 181 -7.02 -7.40 -10.70
CA ILE A 181 -7.30 -6.20 -9.91
C ILE A 181 -6.19 -5.99 -8.87
N LYS A 182 -5.62 -4.79 -8.88
CA LYS A 182 -4.68 -4.29 -7.87
C LYS A 182 -5.41 -3.56 -6.75
N SER A 183 -6.39 -2.73 -7.10
CA SER A 183 -7.14 -1.92 -6.13
C SER A 183 -8.61 -1.69 -6.53
N ILE A 184 -9.48 -1.65 -5.53
CA ILE A 184 -10.87 -1.18 -5.66
C ILE A 184 -11.05 0.03 -4.75
N TYR A 185 -11.44 1.18 -5.29
CA TYR A 185 -11.60 2.46 -4.58
C TYR A 185 -13.05 2.74 -4.20
N SER A 186 -13.26 3.75 -3.33
CA SER A 186 -14.56 4.16 -2.78
C SER A 186 -15.31 3.07 -2.02
N THR A 187 -14.60 2.04 -1.56
CA THR A 187 -15.19 0.85 -0.93
C THR A 187 -16.11 1.17 0.25
N HIS A 188 -15.77 2.17 1.07
CA HIS A 188 -16.62 2.61 2.19
C HIS A 188 -17.97 3.20 1.76
N LYS A 189 -18.12 3.63 0.51
CA LYS A 189 -19.34 4.25 -0.03
C LYS A 189 -20.37 3.23 -0.50
N PHE A 190 -19.93 2.06 -0.99
CA PHE A 190 -20.83 1.08 -1.62
C PHE A 190 -20.75 -0.32 -1.01
N LEU A 191 -19.71 -0.67 -0.25
CA LEU A 191 -19.59 -1.96 0.42
C LEU A 191 -19.97 -1.83 1.90
N PRO A 192 -21.06 -2.48 2.34
CA PRO A 192 -21.47 -2.44 3.75
C PRO A 192 -20.35 -2.85 4.71
N VAL A 193 -19.60 -3.90 4.39
CA VAL A 193 -18.47 -4.37 5.23
C VAL A 193 -17.36 -3.32 5.36
N ALA A 194 -17.02 -2.62 4.27
CA ALA A 194 -16.02 -1.56 4.30
C ALA A 194 -16.52 -0.33 5.07
N ASN A 195 -17.80 0.02 4.92
CA ASN A 195 -18.43 1.11 5.68
C ASN A 195 -18.44 0.81 7.19
N GLN A 196 -18.76 -0.43 7.57
CA GLN A 196 -18.74 -0.84 8.98
C GLN A 196 -17.31 -0.81 9.54
N LEU A 197 -16.33 -1.36 8.82
CA LEU A 197 -14.92 -1.30 9.22
C LEU A 197 -14.45 0.15 9.40
N SER A 198 -14.83 1.05 8.47
CA SER A 198 -14.47 2.46 8.54
C SER A 198 -15.12 3.23 9.68
N ARG A 199 -16.06 2.62 10.40
CA ARG A 199 -16.78 3.20 11.53
C ARG A 199 -16.59 2.39 12.80
N ASP A 200 -15.88 1.26 12.78
CA ASP A 200 -15.68 0.44 13.97
C ASP A 200 -14.92 1.26 15.02
N ARG A 201 -15.43 1.30 16.26
CA ARG A 201 -14.84 2.09 17.34
C ARG A 201 -13.38 1.74 17.62
N ARG A 202 -12.96 0.49 17.39
CA ARG A 202 -11.56 0.07 17.52
C ARG A 202 -10.65 0.83 16.57
N ILE A 203 -11.12 1.23 15.39
CA ILE A 203 -10.39 2.06 14.43
C ILE A 203 -10.73 3.54 14.62
N ALA A 204 -11.99 3.92 14.41
CA ALA A 204 -12.42 5.31 14.36
C ALA A 204 -12.13 6.05 15.69
N GLY A 205 -12.27 5.38 16.84
CA GLY A 205 -11.95 5.97 18.14
C GLY A 205 -10.46 6.28 18.33
N ARG A 206 -9.57 5.47 17.74
CA ARG A 206 -8.11 5.72 17.74
C ARG A 206 -7.74 6.88 16.84
N VAL A 207 -8.38 6.96 15.68
CA VAL A 207 -8.19 8.07 14.73
C VAL A 207 -8.65 9.38 15.35
N GLN A 208 -9.86 9.41 15.91
CA GLN A 208 -10.40 10.59 16.60
C GLN A 208 -9.53 11.02 17.78
N GLN A 209 -8.94 10.06 18.51
CA GLN A 209 -8.00 10.37 19.59
C GLN A 209 -6.72 11.05 19.08
N ILE A 210 -6.13 10.57 17.98
CA ILE A 210 -4.89 11.14 17.42
C ILE A 210 -5.16 12.50 16.76
N LEU A 211 -6.22 12.62 15.97
CA LEU A 211 -6.54 13.84 15.22
C LEU A 211 -7.27 14.89 16.08
N ASP A 212 -7.73 14.51 17.28
CA ASP A 212 -8.53 15.33 18.21
C ASP A 212 -9.65 16.12 17.52
N SER A 213 -10.40 15.44 16.68
CA SER A 213 -11.56 15.98 15.99
C SER A 213 -12.51 14.86 15.57
N ASP A 214 -13.70 15.26 15.14
CA ASP A 214 -14.48 14.42 14.24
C ASP A 214 -13.70 14.18 12.94
N VAL A 215 -13.97 13.05 12.28
CA VAL A 215 -13.22 12.60 11.11
C VAL A 215 -14.18 12.10 10.03
N TYR A 216 -13.72 12.15 8.79
CA TYR A 216 -14.40 11.57 7.63
C TYR A 216 -13.40 10.73 6.80
N ILE A 217 -13.90 9.88 5.91
CA ILE A 217 -13.04 9.12 4.99
C ILE A 217 -12.63 10.01 3.82
N HIS A 218 -11.34 10.35 3.73
CA HIS A 218 -10.77 11.06 2.60
C HIS A 218 -10.76 10.17 1.35
N HIS A 219 -10.29 8.93 1.48
CA HIS A 219 -10.54 7.87 0.49
C HIS A 219 -10.39 6.49 1.14
N SER A 220 -10.91 5.47 0.47
CA SER A 220 -10.69 4.08 0.86
C SER A 220 -10.36 3.23 -0.35
N ARG A 221 -9.58 2.18 -0.13
CA ARG A 221 -9.33 1.17 -1.15
C ARG A 221 -9.14 -0.21 -0.54
N VAL A 222 -9.55 -1.26 -1.25
CA VAL A 222 -9.09 -2.62 -0.96
C VAL A 222 -7.94 -2.90 -1.93
N ASN A 223 -6.81 -3.33 -1.40
CA ASN A 223 -5.62 -3.67 -2.18
C ASN A 223 -5.45 -5.18 -2.24
N PHE A 224 -5.18 -5.70 -3.43
CA PHE A 224 -4.86 -7.10 -3.68
C PHE A 224 -3.46 -7.18 -4.26
N GLN A 225 -2.50 -7.54 -3.43
CA GLN A 225 -1.15 -7.83 -3.87
C GLN A 225 -1.06 -9.32 -4.18
N GLN A 226 -1.00 -9.65 -5.47
CA GLN A 226 -1.02 -11.03 -5.94
C GLN A 226 0.29 -11.75 -5.65
N ALA A 227 0.18 -13.03 -5.31
CA ALA A 227 1.30 -13.96 -5.26
C ALA A 227 2.06 -13.95 -6.60
N VAL A 228 3.40 -13.96 -6.53
CA VAL A 228 4.35 -14.01 -7.65
C VAL A 228 4.34 -12.80 -8.61
N LYS A 229 3.24 -12.05 -8.71
CA LYS A 229 3.04 -10.99 -9.72
C LYS A 229 2.90 -9.57 -9.17
N GLY A 230 2.66 -9.42 -7.88
CA GLY A 230 2.35 -8.12 -7.28
C GLY A 230 3.50 -7.11 -7.41
N SER A 231 3.23 -5.94 -7.98
CA SER A 231 4.23 -4.92 -8.36
C SER A 231 4.71 -4.05 -7.19
N GLY A 232 3.96 -4.01 -6.07
CA GLY A 232 4.30 -3.17 -4.91
C GLY A 232 3.98 -1.69 -5.14
N PHE A 233 4.58 -0.82 -4.32
CA PHE A 233 4.43 0.65 -4.38
C PHE A 233 5.76 1.31 -4.01
N TYR A 234 6.24 2.24 -4.82
CA TYR A 234 7.48 2.98 -4.53
C TYR A 234 7.33 3.86 -3.28
N TRP A 235 8.45 4.31 -2.71
CA TRP A 235 8.45 5.22 -1.57
C TRP A 235 7.71 6.52 -1.88
N HIS A 236 6.78 6.91 -1.03
CA HIS A 236 6.06 8.18 -1.12
C HIS A 236 5.58 8.65 0.26
N SER A 237 5.20 9.93 0.32
CA SER A 237 4.38 10.50 1.40
C SER A 237 2.98 10.72 0.82
N ASP A 238 1.96 10.14 1.45
CA ASP A 238 0.57 10.33 1.04
C ASP A 238 0.21 11.82 1.05
N PHE A 239 0.61 12.53 2.10
CA PHE A 239 0.35 13.96 2.30
C PHE A 239 0.94 14.82 1.19
N GLU A 240 2.11 14.49 0.64
CA GLU A 240 2.70 15.27 -0.46
C GLU A 240 1.75 15.32 -1.67
N THR A 241 1.17 14.16 -2.02
CA THR A 241 0.21 14.03 -3.11
C THR A 241 -1.14 14.63 -2.73
N TRP A 242 -1.66 14.36 -1.52
CA TRP A 242 -2.94 14.89 -1.06
C TRP A 242 -2.94 16.41 -0.92
N HIS A 243 -1.82 16.99 -0.48
CA HIS A 243 -1.64 18.42 -0.42
C HIS A 243 -1.59 18.99 -1.84
N THR A 244 -0.60 18.57 -2.62
CA THR A 244 -0.39 19.11 -3.97
C THR A 244 -1.59 18.91 -4.87
N GLU A 245 -2.07 17.68 -5.03
CA GLU A 245 -3.04 17.29 -6.07
C GLU A 245 -4.49 17.33 -5.56
N ASP A 246 -4.72 17.21 -4.25
CA ASP A 246 -6.06 17.28 -3.65
C ASP A 246 -6.32 18.51 -2.79
N GLY A 247 -5.35 19.39 -2.56
CA GLY A 247 -5.60 20.59 -1.75
C GLY A 247 -5.84 20.27 -0.28
N MET A 248 -5.26 19.20 0.27
CA MET A 248 -5.27 18.94 1.71
C MET A 248 -4.42 20.00 2.44
N PRO A 249 -4.99 20.90 3.26
CA PRO A 249 -4.25 22.06 3.75
C PRO A 249 -3.11 21.71 4.73
N ARG A 250 -3.36 20.79 5.67
CA ARG A 250 -2.43 20.42 6.74
C ARG A 250 -2.30 18.90 6.83
N PRO A 251 -1.21 18.35 7.38
CA PRO A 251 -1.06 16.92 7.62
C PRO A 251 -1.87 16.44 8.85
N ARG A 252 -3.17 16.80 8.91
CA ARG A 252 -4.15 16.37 9.93
C ARG A 252 -5.00 15.21 9.40
N SER A 253 -4.32 14.21 8.86
CA SER A 253 -4.90 13.01 8.25
C SER A 253 -4.06 11.80 8.65
N MET A 254 -4.65 10.61 8.62
CA MET A 254 -3.93 9.38 8.87
C MET A 254 -4.54 8.20 8.12
N SER A 255 -3.70 7.22 7.83
CA SER A 255 -4.07 6.00 7.12
C SER A 255 -4.18 4.84 8.11
N CYS A 256 -5.22 4.04 7.95
CA CYS A 256 -5.43 2.78 8.66
C CYS A 256 -5.45 1.62 7.67
N VAL A 257 -4.62 0.61 7.89
CA VAL A 257 -4.54 -0.59 7.05
C VAL A 257 -4.92 -1.80 7.87
N VAL A 258 -6.09 -2.36 7.60
CA VAL A 258 -6.55 -3.60 8.25
C VAL A 258 -6.06 -4.78 7.43
N LEU A 259 -5.25 -5.64 8.05
CA LEU A 259 -4.61 -6.78 7.40
C LEU A 259 -5.61 -7.93 7.26
N MET A 260 -5.94 -8.32 6.03
CA MET A 260 -6.89 -9.40 5.75
C MET A 260 -6.19 -10.76 5.58
N ALA A 261 -4.88 -10.72 5.37
CA ALA A 261 -3.97 -11.85 5.32
C ALA A 261 -2.70 -11.52 6.10
N ASN A 262 -1.90 -12.53 6.41
CA ASN A 262 -0.64 -12.34 7.12
C ASN A 262 0.28 -11.43 6.31
N ASN A 263 0.78 -10.39 6.97
CA ASN A 263 1.67 -9.40 6.37
C ASN A 263 3.10 -9.77 6.78
N LEU A 264 3.84 -10.32 5.83
CA LEU A 264 5.19 -10.86 6.04
C LEU A 264 6.19 -10.07 5.19
N PRO A 265 7.46 -9.96 5.58
CA PRO A 265 8.46 -9.34 4.73
C PRO A 265 8.52 -10.01 3.34
N GLN A 266 8.31 -11.33 3.28
CA GLN A 266 8.40 -12.10 2.03
C GLN A 266 7.26 -11.82 1.04
N ASN A 267 6.06 -11.42 1.50
CA ASN A 267 4.92 -11.12 0.62
C ASN A 267 4.73 -9.62 0.38
N GLY A 268 5.79 -8.84 0.58
CA GLY A 268 5.82 -7.42 0.26
C GLY A 268 5.14 -6.55 1.31
N ALA A 269 5.26 -6.88 2.60
CA ALA A 269 4.72 -6.07 3.69
C ALA A 269 5.04 -4.58 3.55
N LEU A 270 4.11 -3.73 4.02
CA LEU A 270 4.30 -2.28 4.06
C LEU A 270 5.59 -1.98 4.82
N MET A 271 6.46 -1.23 4.19
CA MET A 271 7.67 -0.69 4.79
C MET A 271 7.44 0.78 5.12
N VAL A 272 8.00 1.22 6.24
CA VAL A 272 8.00 2.62 6.67
C VAL A 272 9.42 3.06 7.04
N ILE A 273 9.66 4.37 7.00
CA ILE A 273 10.86 4.99 7.57
C ILE A 273 10.45 5.71 8.86
N PRO A 274 10.63 5.10 10.05
CA PRO A 274 10.22 5.69 11.30
C PRO A 274 10.76 7.11 11.51
N GLY A 275 9.90 8.04 11.92
CA GLY A 275 10.28 9.43 12.18
C GLY A 275 10.30 10.34 10.94
N SER A 276 10.18 9.79 9.72
CA SER A 276 10.19 10.61 8.51
C SER A 276 8.98 11.54 8.41
N HIS A 277 7.87 11.23 9.07
CA HIS A 277 6.65 12.06 9.10
C HIS A 277 6.86 13.45 9.68
N LYS A 278 7.96 13.66 10.43
CA LYS A 278 8.40 14.95 10.97
C LYS A 278 9.08 15.85 9.93
N HIS A 279 9.31 15.32 8.73
CA HIS A 279 9.98 16.00 7.64
C HIS A 279 9.11 15.99 6.38
N TYR A 280 8.90 17.14 5.79
CA TYR A 280 8.22 17.26 4.51
C TYR A 280 9.23 17.26 3.37
N ILE A 281 9.16 16.28 2.47
CA ILE A 281 10.04 16.19 1.32
C ILE A 281 9.40 16.87 0.12
N VAL A 282 9.97 17.99 -0.28
CA VAL A 282 9.61 18.71 -1.51
C VAL A 282 10.07 17.86 -2.69
N CYS A 283 9.10 17.47 -3.53
CA CYS A 283 9.35 16.65 -4.71
C CYS A 283 9.55 17.53 -5.95
N LYS A 284 10.47 17.10 -6.82
CA LYS A 284 10.77 17.79 -8.08
C LYS A 284 9.69 17.49 -9.12
N GLY A 285 9.40 18.48 -9.96
CA GLY A 285 8.63 18.32 -11.19
C GLY A 285 7.15 18.59 -11.02
N GLU A 286 6.57 19.27 -12.00
CA GLU A 286 5.15 19.63 -12.03
C GLU A 286 4.27 18.37 -12.15
N THR A 287 3.06 18.44 -11.60
CA THR A 287 2.08 17.36 -11.74
C THR A 287 1.55 17.30 -13.17
N PRO A 288 1.73 16.17 -13.90
CA PRO A 288 1.16 16.02 -15.24
C PRO A 288 -0.36 16.10 -15.26
N GLU A 289 -0.94 16.50 -16.39
CA GLU A 289 -2.40 16.45 -16.56
C GLU A 289 -2.90 15.01 -16.43
N ASN A 290 -3.95 14.82 -15.62
CA ASN A 290 -4.54 13.50 -15.31
C ASN A 290 -3.53 12.46 -14.78
N ASN A 291 -2.48 12.90 -14.06
CA ASN A 291 -1.48 12.04 -13.41
C ASN A 291 -2.08 10.86 -12.63
N TRP A 292 -3.26 11.07 -12.04
CA TRP A 292 -4.00 10.05 -11.29
C TRP A 292 -4.35 8.79 -12.11
N LEU A 293 -4.51 8.87 -13.44
CA LEU A 293 -4.83 7.68 -14.25
C LEU A 293 -3.70 6.64 -14.22
N GLY A 294 -2.44 7.09 -14.28
CA GLY A 294 -1.27 6.21 -14.25
C GLY A 294 -0.77 5.93 -12.83
N SER A 295 -0.75 6.95 -11.97
CA SER A 295 -0.15 6.85 -10.62
C SER A 295 -0.88 5.90 -9.67
N LEU A 296 -2.13 5.54 -9.95
CA LEU A 296 -2.84 4.50 -9.19
C LEU A 296 -2.35 3.08 -9.49
N GLN A 297 -1.74 2.87 -10.67
CA GLN A 297 -1.05 1.62 -11.03
C GLN A 297 0.43 1.68 -10.64
N ASP A 298 1.12 2.74 -11.06
CA ASP A 298 2.54 2.99 -10.81
C ASP A 298 2.84 4.49 -10.72
N GLN A 299 3.32 4.94 -9.56
CA GLN A 299 3.55 6.35 -9.29
C GLN A 299 4.95 6.77 -9.75
N TYR A 300 5.03 7.81 -10.57
CA TYR A 300 6.28 8.33 -11.15
C TYR A 300 6.50 9.84 -10.91
N THR A 301 5.56 10.52 -10.27
CA THR A 301 5.68 11.93 -9.85
C THR A 301 5.33 12.04 -8.36
N GLY A 302 5.92 13.02 -7.65
CA GLY A 302 5.76 13.13 -6.20
C GLY A 302 6.59 12.14 -5.42
N LEU A 303 7.65 11.65 -6.05
CA LEU A 303 8.55 10.71 -5.42
C LEU A 303 9.69 11.47 -4.74
N PRO A 304 10.03 11.12 -3.50
CA PRO A 304 11.21 11.65 -2.85
C PRO A 304 12.45 11.24 -3.65
N ASN A 305 13.40 12.17 -3.80
CA ASN A 305 14.64 11.85 -4.48
C ASN A 305 15.52 10.90 -3.63
N HIS A 306 16.48 10.25 -4.28
CA HIS A 306 17.36 9.27 -3.64
C HIS A 306 18.15 9.84 -2.45
N GLN A 307 18.59 11.09 -2.52
CA GLN A 307 19.36 11.73 -1.45
C GLN A 307 18.51 11.92 -0.19
N ALA A 308 17.27 12.41 -0.35
CA ALA A 308 16.34 12.60 0.74
C ALA A 308 15.93 11.26 1.36
N LEU A 309 15.67 10.24 0.54
CA LEU A 309 15.45 8.87 1.01
C LEU A 309 16.64 8.34 1.82
N SER A 310 17.86 8.50 1.30
CA SER A 310 19.08 8.04 1.97
C SER A 310 19.27 8.71 3.33
N GLN A 311 18.96 10.00 3.43
CA GLN A 311 19.04 10.74 4.70
C GLN A 311 18.00 10.21 5.70
N MET A 312 16.74 10.08 5.29
CA MET A 312 15.68 9.59 6.17
C MET A 312 15.94 8.15 6.64
N VAL A 313 16.43 7.28 5.75
CA VAL A 313 16.81 5.89 6.10
C VAL A 313 18.00 5.85 7.06
N LYS A 314 18.99 6.74 6.89
CA LYS A 314 20.14 6.82 7.81
C LYS A 314 19.72 7.15 9.25
N GLU A 315 18.66 7.94 9.40
CA GLU A 315 18.15 8.38 10.70
C GLU A 315 17.16 7.38 11.31
N GLY A 316 16.18 6.90 10.53
CA GLY A 316 15.07 6.08 11.01
C GLY A 316 15.17 4.58 10.73
N GLY A 317 16.05 4.16 9.82
CA GLY A 317 16.07 2.80 9.27
C GLY A 317 14.86 2.50 8.38
N ILE A 318 14.68 1.23 8.02
CA ILE A 318 13.51 0.72 7.29
C ILE A 318 12.84 -0.34 8.15
N HIS A 319 11.56 -0.17 8.44
CA HIS A 319 10.79 -1.08 9.28
C HIS A 319 9.67 -1.72 8.47
N TYR A 320 9.52 -3.04 8.58
CA TYR A 320 8.38 -3.76 8.05
C TYR A 320 7.24 -3.74 9.06
N CYS A 321 6.04 -3.32 8.64
CA CYS A 321 4.82 -3.41 9.43
C CYS A 321 4.22 -4.82 9.30
N THR A 322 4.85 -5.81 9.95
CA THR A 322 4.39 -7.20 9.95
C THR A 322 3.22 -7.42 10.90
N GLY A 323 2.42 -8.47 10.66
CA GLY A 323 1.35 -8.87 11.57
C GLY A 323 0.47 -9.96 10.98
N GLU A 324 -0.17 -10.73 11.85
CA GLU A 324 -1.20 -11.70 11.44
C GLU A 324 -2.47 -10.98 10.94
N ALA A 325 -3.30 -11.70 10.20
CA ALA A 325 -4.62 -11.19 9.80
C ALA A 325 -5.42 -10.68 11.02
N GLY A 326 -6.03 -9.51 10.89
CA GLY A 326 -6.72 -8.79 11.98
C GLY A 326 -5.89 -7.81 12.78
N SER A 327 -4.58 -7.76 12.53
CA SER A 327 -3.77 -6.62 12.94
C SER A 327 -4.12 -5.37 12.12
N VAL A 328 -3.93 -4.19 12.72
CA VAL A 328 -4.14 -2.90 12.05
C VAL A 328 -2.91 -2.04 12.15
N ILE A 329 -2.50 -1.47 11.03
CA ILE A 329 -1.43 -0.49 10.95
C ILE A 329 -2.05 0.90 10.90
N PHE A 330 -1.66 1.77 11.82
CA PHE A 330 -2.02 3.19 11.82
C PHE A 330 -0.76 3.99 11.48
N PHE A 331 -0.82 4.89 10.50
CA PHE A 331 0.32 5.74 10.16
C PHE A 331 -0.07 7.15 9.75
N ASP A 332 0.77 8.12 10.11
CA ASP A 332 0.62 9.55 9.79
C ASP A 332 0.67 9.77 8.28
N CYS A 333 -0.16 10.67 7.75
CA CYS A 333 -0.23 10.93 6.32
C CYS A 333 1.09 11.36 5.68
N ASN A 334 2.03 11.93 6.44
CA ASN A 334 3.32 12.36 5.93
C ASN A 334 4.44 11.30 6.12
N LEU A 335 4.13 10.12 6.65
CA LEU A 335 5.12 9.05 6.82
C LEU A 335 5.55 8.50 5.45
N LEU A 336 6.86 8.39 5.25
CA LEU A 336 7.42 7.74 4.07
C LEU A 336 7.18 6.25 4.18
N HIS A 337 6.51 5.72 3.18
CA HIS A 337 6.18 4.31 3.13
C HIS A 337 6.21 3.80 1.69
N GLY A 338 6.35 2.48 1.57
CA GLY A 338 6.42 1.77 0.29
C GLY A 338 6.27 0.28 0.50
N SER A 339 6.25 -0.50 -0.58
CA SER A 339 6.29 -1.96 -0.51
C SER A 339 6.98 -2.51 -1.75
N HIS A 340 7.76 -3.56 -1.58
CA HIS A 340 8.41 -4.22 -2.71
C HIS A 340 7.48 -5.24 -3.38
N THR A 341 7.96 -5.82 -4.47
CA THR A 341 7.25 -6.85 -5.24
C THR A 341 6.98 -8.09 -4.39
N ASN A 342 5.86 -8.78 -4.68
CA ASN A 342 5.52 -10.05 -4.05
C ASN A 342 5.91 -11.22 -4.95
N ILE A 343 7.07 -11.83 -4.68
CA ILE A 343 7.53 -13.04 -5.39
C ILE A 343 7.16 -14.34 -4.66
N SER A 344 6.46 -14.23 -3.51
CA SER A 344 6.05 -15.37 -2.69
C SER A 344 4.78 -16.03 -3.23
N PRO A 345 4.43 -17.24 -2.77
CA PRO A 345 3.19 -17.91 -3.14
C PRO A 345 1.96 -17.42 -2.35
N TRP A 346 2.09 -16.36 -1.54
CA TRP A 346 1.03 -15.89 -0.64
C TRP A 346 0.47 -14.55 -1.11
N ASP A 347 -0.83 -14.52 -1.37
CA ASP A 347 -1.55 -13.27 -1.60
C ASP A 347 -1.53 -12.40 -0.34
N ARG A 348 -1.56 -11.08 -0.54
CA ARG A 348 -1.78 -10.12 0.52
C ARG A 348 -2.95 -9.21 0.17
N THR A 349 -4.02 -9.32 0.96
CA THR A 349 -5.17 -8.43 0.90
C THR A 349 -5.18 -7.51 2.11
N ASN A 350 -5.51 -6.24 1.90
CA ASN A 350 -5.81 -5.29 2.97
C ASN A 350 -6.92 -4.34 2.54
N ILE A 351 -7.60 -3.75 3.52
CA ILE A 351 -8.37 -2.52 3.29
C ILE A 351 -7.60 -1.34 3.88
N PHE A 352 -7.48 -0.30 3.09
CA PHE A 352 -6.86 0.96 3.39
C PHE A 352 -7.95 2.02 3.56
N LEU A 353 -7.90 2.72 4.69
CA LEU A 353 -8.86 3.75 5.09
C LEU A 353 -8.08 5.01 5.45
N ALA A 354 -8.11 6.03 4.59
CA ALA A 354 -7.55 7.34 4.90
C ALA A 354 -8.62 8.19 5.59
N TYR A 355 -8.36 8.55 6.84
CA TYR A 355 -9.21 9.42 7.63
C TYR A 355 -8.63 10.83 7.65
N ASN A 356 -9.48 11.83 7.46
CA ASN A 356 -9.09 13.22 7.58
C ASN A 356 -9.97 13.93 8.62
N SER A 357 -9.41 14.90 9.32
CA SER A 357 -10.16 15.76 10.23
C SER A 357 -11.22 16.56 9.45
N VAL A 358 -12.42 16.70 10.03
CA VAL A 358 -13.46 17.57 9.45
C VAL A 358 -13.08 19.06 9.44
N ASP A 359 -12.04 19.44 10.19
CA ASP A 359 -11.47 20.79 10.21
C ASP A 359 -10.33 20.96 9.18
N ASN A 360 -9.95 19.89 8.48
CA ASN A 360 -8.87 19.86 7.50
C ASN A 360 -9.39 19.52 6.09
N ARG A 361 -10.61 19.97 5.77
CA ARG A 361 -11.28 19.67 4.50
C ARG A 361 -10.43 20.14 3.32
N LEU A 362 -10.52 19.39 2.24
CA LEU A 362 -9.80 19.70 1.02
C LEU A 362 -10.26 21.04 0.44
N VAL A 363 -9.31 21.86 0.01
CA VAL A 363 -9.54 23.10 -0.76
C VAL A 363 -9.16 22.88 -2.22
N ALA A 364 -9.00 23.97 -2.99
CA ALA A 364 -8.41 23.88 -4.32
C ALA A 364 -6.99 23.26 -4.24
N PRO A 365 -6.57 22.43 -5.20
CA PRO A 365 -5.22 21.87 -5.18
C PRO A 365 -4.14 22.94 -5.16
N PHE A 366 -3.03 22.68 -4.48
CA PHE A 366 -1.89 23.59 -4.41
C PHE A 366 -0.98 23.50 -5.65
N GLY A 367 -1.09 22.43 -6.46
CA GLY A 367 -0.36 22.25 -7.72
C GLY A 367 -1.24 22.36 -8.97
N PRO A 368 -1.93 21.28 -9.40
CA PRO A 368 -2.71 21.28 -10.62
C PRO A 368 -4.00 22.14 -10.53
N PRO A 369 -4.51 22.69 -11.64
CA PRO A 369 -5.68 23.57 -11.63
C PRO A 369 -7.01 22.86 -11.37
N LYS A 370 -7.04 21.53 -11.51
CA LYS A 370 -8.23 20.71 -11.30
C LYS A 370 -7.96 19.67 -10.21
N PRO A 371 -8.90 19.46 -9.29
CA PRO A 371 -8.77 18.38 -8.32
C PRO A 371 -8.84 17.02 -9.00
N ARG A 372 -8.23 16.02 -8.37
CA ARG A 372 -8.40 14.62 -8.75
C ARG A 372 -9.84 14.14 -8.48
N PRO A 373 -10.26 12.99 -9.05
CA PRO A 373 -11.62 12.47 -8.88
C PRO A 373 -12.01 12.14 -7.43
N GLU A 374 -13.31 12.07 -7.18
CA GLU A 374 -13.94 11.84 -5.88
C GLU A 374 -13.53 10.52 -5.19
N HIS A 375 -13.07 9.52 -5.95
CA HIS A 375 -12.65 8.22 -5.40
C HIS A 375 -11.25 8.21 -4.79
N VAL A 376 -10.42 9.24 -5.07
CA VAL A 376 -9.09 9.44 -4.48
C VAL A 376 -9.02 10.65 -3.55
N GLY A 377 -9.95 11.61 -3.66
CA GLY A 377 -10.04 12.75 -2.76
C GLY A 377 -11.48 13.19 -2.55
N THR A 378 -12.09 12.74 -1.45
CA THR A 378 -13.50 13.00 -1.13
C THR A 378 -13.74 14.49 -0.84
N ARG A 379 -14.68 15.09 -1.60
CA ARG A 379 -15.13 16.48 -1.47
C ARG A 379 -16.63 16.62 -1.36
N ASP A 380 -17.38 15.62 -1.82
CA ASP A 380 -18.84 15.62 -1.77
C ASP A 380 -19.30 15.82 -0.31
N PRO A 381 -20.05 16.90 -0.01
CA PRO A 381 -20.55 17.15 1.35
C PRO A 381 -21.35 15.98 1.93
N ALA A 382 -21.97 15.13 1.11
CA ALA A 382 -22.66 13.93 1.58
C ALA A 382 -21.71 12.91 2.23
N TRP A 383 -20.43 12.92 1.85
CA TRP A 383 -19.39 12.02 2.36
C TRP A 383 -18.39 12.70 3.30
N VAL A 384 -18.33 14.04 3.31
CA VAL A 384 -17.60 14.84 4.31
C VAL A 384 -18.50 15.04 5.54
N GLN A 385 -18.86 13.93 6.19
CA GLN A 385 -19.68 13.91 7.40
C GLN A 385 -18.90 13.29 8.57
N PRO A 386 -19.08 13.80 9.81
CA PRO A 386 -18.52 13.16 10.99
C PRO A 386 -18.85 11.67 11.08
N ILE A 387 -17.84 10.83 11.16
CA ILE A 387 -17.99 9.42 11.44
C ILE A 387 -18.44 9.24 12.88
N ILE A 388 -19.57 8.57 13.05
CA ILE A 388 -20.04 8.10 14.35
C ILE A 388 -19.49 6.68 14.57
N PRO A 389 -18.60 6.48 15.56
CA PRO A 389 -18.06 5.17 15.88
C PRO A 389 -19.15 4.17 16.30
N LEU A 390 -19.03 2.93 15.84
CA LEU A 390 -19.94 1.84 16.14
C LEU A 390 -19.35 0.90 17.20
N ASP A 391 -20.11 0.63 18.25
CA ASP A 391 -19.79 -0.35 19.30
C ASP A 391 -20.07 -1.77 18.81
N LYS A 392 -19.11 -2.31 18.05
CA LYS A 392 -19.11 -3.63 17.40
C LYS A 392 -20.19 -3.77 16.29
N PRO A 393 -19.79 -3.90 15.01
CA PRO A 393 -20.77 -4.11 13.95
C PRO A 393 -21.50 -5.43 14.15
N THR A 394 -22.80 -5.42 13.82
CA THR A 394 -23.70 -6.55 14.04
C THR A 394 -23.35 -7.76 13.20
N GLU A 395 -22.79 -7.57 11.99
CA GLU A 395 -22.27 -8.63 11.11
C GLU A 395 -21.28 -8.04 10.10
N TYR A 396 -20.05 -8.59 10.04
CA TYR A 396 -19.05 -8.26 9.00
C TYR A 396 -19.29 -8.99 7.68
#